data_AF-A0A937Y0K5-F1
#
_entry.id   AF-A0A937Y0K5-F1
#
_cell.length_a   1.000
_cell.length_b   1.000
_cell.length_c   1.000
_cell.angle_alpha   90.00
_cell.angle_beta   90.00
_cell.angle_gamma   90.00
#
_symmetry.space_group_name_H-M   'P 1'
#
loop_
_entity.id
_entity.type
_entity.pdbx_description
1 polymer ?
#
loop_
_entity_poly.entity_id
_entity_poly.type
_entity_poly.pdbx_seq_one_letter_code
_entity_poly.pdbx_strand_id
1 'polypeptide(L)' 'MSRNEMVLKGPMMIPSCKRVSELLSQAQDRPLTLKEKFGLYLHLALCAGCRRVQRQFEFMREAMRRYVEGDIDGDKARR' A
#
# COMPACT_ATOMS: atom_id res chain seq x y z
N MET A 1 14.93 22.62 10.57
CA MET A 1 14.49 21.22 10.80
C MET A 1 13.20 21.02 10.00
N SER A 2 13.04 20.17 8.99
CA SER A 2 13.90 19.30 8.19
C SER A 2 13.11 19.00 6.90
N ARG A 3 13.78 19.05 5.74
CA ARG A 3 13.53 18.25 4.53
C ARG A 3 12.08 17.80 4.26
N ASN A 4 11.32 18.59 3.51
CA ASN A 4 10.22 18.06 2.70
C ASN A 4 10.42 18.38 1.21
N GLU A 5 11.68 18.32 0.79
CA GLU A 5 12.08 18.33 -0.61
C GLU A 5 11.92 16.93 -1.21
N MET A 6 11.38 16.88 -2.43
CA MET A 6 11.29 15.72 -3.34
C MET A 6 10.19 14.71 -2.96
N VAL A 7 9.12 14.50 -3.72
CA VAL A 7 9.08 14.13 -5.14
C VAL A 7 7.68 14.41 -5.70
N LEU A 8 7.48 15.53 -6.41
CA LEU A 8 6.37 15.71 -7.36
C LEU A 8 6.83 16.59 -8.53
N LYS A 9 7.96 16.24 -9.16
CA LYS A 9 8.40 16.88 -10.41
C LYS A 9 7.94 16.01 -11.59
N GLY A 10 6.93 16.48 -12.32
CA GLY A 10 6.67 16.12 -13.73
C GLY A 10 5.43 15.26 -14.03
N PRO A 11 4.70 15.53 -15.15
CA PRO A 11 3.53 14.78 -15.58
C PRO A 11 3.96 13.47 -16.26
N MET A 12 3.75 12.32 -15.61
CA MET A 12 4.00 11.01 -16.21
C MET A 12 2.92 10.04 -15.76
N MET A 13 2.06 9.63 -16.69
CA MET A 13 0.84 8.86 -16.40
C MET A 13 1.09 7.41 -15.95
N ILE A 14 2.28 6.83 -16.12
CA ILE A 14 2.58 5.45 -15.65
C ILE A 14 3.89 5.46 -14.82
N PRO A 15 3.85 5.19 -13.50
CA PRO A 15 5.04 5.06 -12.67
C PRO A 15 5.84 3.79 -13.02
N SER A 16 7.15 3.79 -12.73
CA SER A 16 7.99 2.60 -12.90
C SER A 16 7.72 1.54 -11.83
N CYS A 17 8.11 0.29 -12.05
CA CYS A 17 7.92 -0.81 -11.08
C CYS A 17 8.51 -0.46 -9.70
N LYS A 18 9.69 0.17 -9.66
CA LYS A 18 10.32 0.63 -8.41
C LYS A 18 9.44 1.63 -7.68
N ARG A 19 8.92 2.63 -8.39
CA ARG A 19 8.05 3.65 -7.81
C ARG A 19 6.72 3.05 -7.34
N VAL A 20 6.20 2.06 -8.05
CA VAL A 20 5.01 1.31 -7.64
C VAL A 20 5.22 0.54 -6.35
N SER A 21 6.33 -0.18 -6.20
CA SER A 21 6.66 -0.84 -4.93
C SER A 21 6.81 0.15 -3.78
N GLU A 22 7.43 1.32 -4.00
CA GLU A 22 7.49 2.40 -3.00
C GLU A 22 6.10 2.91 -2.61
N LEU A 23 5.22 3.14 -3.60
CA LEU A 23 3.84 3.57 -3.36
C LEU A 23 3.01 2.50 -2.64
N LEU A 24 3.20 1.21 -2.99
CA LEU A 24 2.54 0.09 -2.31
C LEU A 24 2.97 0.00 -0.84
N SER A 25 4.27 0.17 -0.54
CA SER A 25 4.74 0.24 0.84
C SER A 25 4.15 1.45 1.56
N GLN A 26 4.18 2.63 0.94
CA GLN A 26 3.61 3.84 1.52
C GLN A 26 2.11 3.72 1.76
N ALA A 27 1.36 2.95 0.97
CA ALA A 27 -0.06 2.70 1.17
C ALA A 27 -0.37 1.90 2.47
N GLN A 28 0.63 1.20 3.00
CA GLN A 28 0.52 0.49 4.28
C GLN A 28 0.64 1.46 5.45
N ASP A 29 1.54 2.44 5.35
CA ASP A 29 1.81 3.43 6.41
C ASP A 29 0.88 4.65 6.35
N ARG A 30 0.55 5.13 5.15
CA ARG A 30 -0.25 6.33 4.92
C ARG A 30 -1.28 6.13 3.81
N PRO A 31 -2.40 6.87 3.81
CA PRO A 31 -3.25 6.94 2.65
C PRO A 31 -2.50 7.60 1.47
N LEU A 32 -2.55 6.95 0.31
CA LEU A 32 -2.08 7.53 -0.94
C LEU A 32 -3.04 8.62 -1.43
N THR A 33 -2.48 9.65 -2.06
CA THR A 33 -3.26 10.69 -2.74
C THR A 33 -3.97 10.13 -3.98
N LEU A 34 -5.02 10.80 -4.45
CA LEU A 34 -5.79 10.37 -5.62
C LEU A 34 -4.93 10.24 -6.89
N LYS A 35 -3.95 11.14 -7.07
CA LYS A 35 -3.00 11.09 -8.20
C LYS A 35 -2.09 9.87 -8.14
N GLU A 36 -1.55 9.57 -6.95
CA GLU A 36 -0.70 8.40 -6.71
C GLU A 36 -1.47 7.10 -6.94
N LYS A 37 -2.71 7.02 -6.44
CA LYS A 37 -3.60 5.88 -6.68
C LYS A 37 -3.83 5.66 -8.17
N PHE A 38 -4.13 6.72 -8.93
CA PHE A 38 -4.43 6.57 -10.34
C PHE A 38 -3.24 6.02 -11.14
N GLY A 39 -2.03 6.58 -10.93
CA GLY A 39 -0.81 6.06 -11.56
C GLY A 39 -0.49 4.63 -11.15
N LEU A 40 -0.68 4.31 -9.86
CA LEU A 40 -0.51 2.97 -9.32
C LEU A 40 -1.44 1.97 -10.02
N TYR A 41 -2.75 2.25 -10.09
CA TYR A 41 -3.72 1.36 -10.76
C TYR A 41 -3.41 1.15 -12.24
N LEU A 42 -2.98 2.20 -12.95
CA LEU A 42 -2.63 2.08 -14.36
C LEU A 42 -1.43 1.16 -14.57
N HIS A 43 -0.37 1.30 -13.76
CA HIS A 43 0.78 0.39 -13.83
C HIS A 43 0.40 -1.04 -13.42
N LEU A 44 -0.41 -1.18 -12.38
CA LEU A 44 -0.92 -2.48 -11.94
C LEU A 44 -1.79 -3.14 -13.02
N ALA A 45 -2.46 -2.41 -13.91
CA ALA A 45 -3.18 -3.00 -15.04
C ALA A 45 -2.22 -3.62 -16.09
N LEU A 46 -1.00 -3.10 -16.20
CA LEU A 46 -0.02 -3.51 -17.21
C LEU A 46 1.01 -4.53 -16.68
N CYS A 47 1.39 -4.44 -15.40
CA CYS A 47 2.44 -5.27 -14.82
C CYS A 47 1.89 -6.33 -13.85
N ALA A 48 1.98 -7.60 -14.25
CA ALA A 48 1.58 -8.74 -13.42
C ALA A 48 2.45 -8.91 -12.15
N GLY A 49 3.74 -8.56 -12.23
CA GLY A 49 4.66 -8.64 -11.09
C GLY A 49 4.23 -7.72 -9.95
N CYS A 50 4.00 -6.44 -10.26
CA CYS A 50 3.52 -5.46 -9.29
C CYS A 50 2.14 -5.84 -8.70
N ARG A 51 1.24 -6.44 -9.50
CA ARG A 51 -0.03 -6.97 -8.98
C ARG A 51 0.14 -8.07 -7.94
N ARG A 52 1.14 -8.95 -8.13
CA ARG A 52 1.41 -10.02 -7.15
C ARG A 52 1.91 -9.43 -5.84
N VAL A 53 2.78 -8.43 -5.91
CA VAL A 53 3.29 -7.71 -4.73
C VAL A 53 2.15 -7.01 -3.98
N GLN A 54 1.26 -6.30 -4.69
CA GLN A 54 0.08 -5.68 -4.07
C GLN A 54 -0.76 -6.70 -3.29
N ARG A 55 -1.07 -7.85 -3.89
CA ARG A 55 -1.85 -8.91 -3.23
C ARG A 55 -1.16 -9.47 -1.98
N GLN A 56 0.18 -9.52 -1.96
CA GLN A 56 0.91 -9.93 -0.75
C GLN A 56 0.72 -8.94 0.39
N PHE A 57 0.77 -7.64 0.10
CA PHE A 57 0.50 -6.61 1.12
C PHE A 57 -0.94 -6.65 1.63
N GLU A 58 -1.91 -6.89 0.74
CA GLU A 58 -3.32 -7.07 1.13
C GLU A 58 -3.52 -8.31 2.00
N PHE A 59 -2.90 -9.44 1.62
CA PHE A 59 -2.94 -10.67 2.41
C PHE A 59 -2.37 -10.46 3.82
N MET A 60 -1.21 -9.80 3.95
CA MET A 60 -0.63 -9.49 5.26
C MET A 60 -1.55 -8.61 6.09
N ARG A 61 -2.17 -7.58 5.48
CA ARG A 61 -3.10 -6.69 6.19
C ARG A 61 -4.33 -7.44 6.69
N GLU A 62 -4.89 -8.32 5.86
CA GLU A 62 -6.04 -9.14 6.23
C GLU A 62 -5.68 -10.13 7.35
N ALA A 63 -4.52 -10.80 7.26
CA ALA A 63 -4.04 -11.69 8.31
C ALA A 63 -3.85 -10.97 9.65
N MET A 64 -3.24 -9.78 9.65
CA MET A 64 -3.10 -8.97 10.86
C MET A 64 -4.44 -8.52 11.42
N ARG A 65 -5.38 -8.12 10.56
CA ARG A 65 -6.72 -7.72 10.96
C ARG A 65 -7.47 -8.87 11.64
N ARG A 66 -7.42 -10.07 11.06
CA ARG A 66 -8.01 -11.28 11.64
C ARG A 66 -7.32 -11.71 12.94
N TYR A 67 -6.01 -11.51 13.04
CA TYR A 67 -5.27 -11.78 14.28
C TYR A 67 -5.74 -10.86 15.41
N VAL A 68 -5.86 -9.55 15.13
CA VAL A 68 -6.42 -8.60 16.09
C VAL A 68 -7.85 -8.99 16.45
N GLU A 69 -8.75 -9.16 15.46
CA GLU A 69 -10.16 -9.52 15.67
C GLU A 69 -10.34 -10.83 16.45
N GLY A 70 -9.55 -11.87 16.14
CA GLY A 70 -9.58 -13.16 16.83
C GLY A 70 -9.02 -13.11 18.26
N ASP A 71 -8.02 -12.26 18.54
CA ASP A 71 -7.57 -11.99 19.91
C ASP A 71 -8.60 -11.17 20.72
N ILE A 72 -9.40 -10.28 20.08
CA ILE A 72 -10.46 -9.55 20.79
C ILE A 72 -11.58 -10.50 21.27
N ASP A 73 -11.85 -11.59 20.54
CA ASP A 73 -12.80 -12.62 20.97
C ASP A 73 -12.23 -13.51 22.08
N GLY A 74 -10.92 -13.77 22.07
CA GLY A 74 -10.22 -14.52 23.12
C GLY A 74 -10.05 -13.76 24.44
N ASP A 75 -9.95 -12.42 24.39
CA ASP A 75 -9.76 -11.57 25.57
C ASP A 75 -11.08 -11.19 26.26
N LYS A 76 -12.20 -11.06 25.52
CA LYS A 76 -13.53 -10.85 26.11
C LYS A 76 -14.03 -12.03 26.97
N ALA A 77 -13.55 -13.24 26.72
CA ALA A 77 -13.93 -14.43 27.47
C ALA A 77 -13.15 -14.61 28.79
N ARG A 78 -12.16 -13.75 29.08
CA ARG A 78 -11.26 -13.86 30.25
C ARG A 78 -11.44 -12.73 31.28
N ARG A 79 -12.45 -11.85 31.14
CA ARG A 79 -12.74 -10.79 32.12
C ARG A 79 -14.13 -10.91 32.74
#